data_AF-A0A958LVP4-F1
#
_entry.id   AF-A0A958LVP4-F1
#
_cell.length_a   1.000
_cell.length_b   1.000
_cell.length_c   1.000
_cell.angle_alpha   90.00
_cell.angle_beta   90.00
_cell.angle_gamma   90.00
#
_symmetry.space_group_name_H-M   'P 1'
#
loop_
_entity.id
_entity.type
_entity.pdbx_description
1 polymer ?
#
loop_
_entity_poly.entity_id
_entity_poly.type
_entity_poly.pdbx_seq_one_letter_code
_entity_poly.pdbx_strand_id
1 'polypeptide(L)'
;FLFKESDKITSVIFVQSGGVNVCLVRGKKTLDLFQVGSQSILGESFFNGQSNHLYSAIATAETKTLEVPIDLIKTQFESGPQLFKMAIKSLTDRLKMAFMEMKSSRLEKDSSPCPEDQVAKVFGSIFHTVKHKGTRRKDGQMQIEWPMLRSYSQRVFGESLKRLEQACNLLVKLKLASYEMGKSPDNPDGPDEIQSMSVADLLPVESFFEFYQYYYYKYGKTEMLKPDDFTISIVEAFIKSAEGKEVDRFGVVSLEFNPLAEFVKSETGIQLNNDHFSRLEQKGCMTKRRTIANVVKLEFEIKELTNLLFAWKVLKEIEKWNEKGFVDPNEKEEKKIKKAENQCPQCAAPTTAQQKFCGECGYQLVANKAA
;
A
#
# COMPACT_ATOMS: atom_id res chain seq x y z
N PHE A 1 -12.87 -6.67 28.74
CA PHE A 1 -11.98 -7.82 28.50
C PHE A 1 -12.45 -8.95 29.39
N LEU A 2 -12.51 -10.16 28.85
CA LEU A 2 -12.64 -11.38 29.66
C LEU A 2 -11.27 -11.78 30.24
N PHE A 3 -10.21 -11.64 29.44
CA PHE A 3 -8.81 -11.71 29.86
C PHE A 3 -7.93 -11.01 28.82
N LYS A 4 -6.68 -10.69 29.18
CA LYS A 4 -5.67 -10.13 28.29
C LYS A 4 -4.56 -11.15 27.99
N GLU A 5 -3.86 -10.91 26.89
CA GLU A 5 -2.63 -11.66 26.55
C GLU A 5 -1.64 -11.58 27.71
N SER A 6 -1.03 -12.70 28.04
CA SER A 6 -0.11 -12.90 29.17
C SER A 6 -0.72 -12.88 30.57
N ASP A 7 -2.02 -12.63 30.73
CA ASP A 7 -2.70 -12.84 32.01
C ASP A 7 -2.61 -14.33 32.40
N LYS A 8 -2.48 -14.61 33.70
CA LYS A 8 -2.47 -15.99 34.21
C LYS A 8 -3.84 -16.63 33.96
N ILE A 9 -3.86 -17.87 33.48
CA ILE A 9 -5.09 -18.63 33.31
C ILE A 9 -5.57 -19.10 34.69
N THR A 10 -6.67 -18.52 35.17
CA THR A 10 -7.31 -18.88 36.45
C THR A 10 -8.63 -19.62 36.26
N SER A 11 -9.29 -19.43 35.13
CA SER A 11 -10.54 -20.08 34.75
C SER A 11 -10.56 -20.42 33.26
N VAL A 12 -11.34 -21.45 32.91
CA VAL A 12 -11.79 -21.69 31.54
C VAL A 12 -13.18 -21.08 31.40
N ILE A 13 -13.39 -20.33 30.34
CA ILE A 13 -14.59 -19.52 30.15
C ILE A 13 -15.46 -20.14 29.07
N PHE A 14 -16.70 -20.46 29.42
CA PHE A 14 -17.73 -20.91 28.48
C PHE A 14 -18.63 -19.73 28.13
N VAL A 15 -18.74 -19.42 26.84
CA VAL A 15 -19.65 -18.36 26.36
C VAL A 15 -21.05 -18.94 26.27
N GLN A 16 -21.97 -18.51 27.12
CA GLN A 16 -23.37 -18.98 27.13
C GLN A 16 -24.21 -18.25 26.09
N SER A 17 -24.02 -16.93 25.96
CA SER A 17 -24.68 -16.07 24.98
C SER A 17 -23.84 -14.83 24.67
N GLY A 18 -24.07 -14.20 23.52
CA GLY A 18 -23.37 -12.98 23.09
C GLY A 18 -22.23 -13.26 22.11
N GLY A 19 -21.24 -12.36 22.08
CA GLY A 19 -20.14 -12.42 21.13
C GLY A 19 -18.84 -11.93 21.76
N VAL A 20 -17.75 -12.66 21.49
CA VAL A 20 -16.42 -12.34 21.98
C VAL A 20 -15.45 -12.31 20.83
N ASN A 21 -14.66 -11.26 20.76
CA ASN A 21 -13.58 -11.12 19.81
C ASN A 21 -12.25 -11.53 20.46
N VAL A 22 -11.57 -12.47 19.82
CA VAL A 22 -10.24 -12.94 20.19
C VAL A 22 -9.21 -12.13 19.41
N CYS A 23 -8.34 -11.43 20.13
CA CYS A 23 -7.50 -10.38 19.55
C CYS A 23 -6.11 -10.28 20.19
N LEU A 24 -5.21 -9.55 19.53
CA LEU A 24 -3.93 -9.09 20.09
C LEU A 24 -4.00 -7.59 20.32
N VAL A 25 -3.57 -7.13 21.49
CA VAL A 25 -3.50 -5.69 21.80
C VAL A 25 -2.06 -5.22 21.58
N ARG A 26 -1.86 -4.23 20.72
CA ARG A 26 -0.55 -3.63 20.43
C ARG A 26 -0.67 -2.11 20.53
N GLY A 27 -0.20 -1.56 21.65
CA GLY A 27 -0.38 -0.13 21.96
C GLY A 27 -1.86 0.24 22.02
N LYS A 28 -2.30 1.16 21.14
CA LYS A 28 -3.71 1.58 21.02
C LYS A 28 -4.52 0.79 19.99
N LYS A 29 -3.91 -0.11 19.22
CA LYS A 29 -4.59 -0.90 18.18
C LYS A 29 -4.94 -2.30 18.69
N THR A 30 -6.13 -2.76 18.33
CA THR A 30 -6.61 -4.13 18.54
C THR A 30 -6.57 -4.86 17.21
N LEU A 31 -5.85 -5.97 17.16
CA LEU A 31 -5.71 -6.84 16.00
C LEU A 31 -6.62 -8.04 16.18
N ASP A 32 -7.69 -8.11 15.38
CA ASP A 32 -8.68 -9.17 15.49
C ASP A 32 -8.17 -10.46 14.84
N LEU A 33 -8.17 -11.54 15.62
CA LEU A 33 -7.81 -12.87 15.13
C LEU A 33 -9.06 -13.55 14.57
N PHE A 34 -10.09 -13.68 15.42
CA PHE A 34 -11.40 -14.22 15.05
C PHE A 34 -12.45 -13.91 16.12
N GLN A 35 -13.72 -14.12 15.80
CA GLN A 35 -14.84 -13.95 16.72
C GLN A 35 -15.42 -15.31 17.11
N VAL A 36 -15.86 -15.42 18.36
CA VAL A 36 -16.55 -16.58 18.91
C VAL A 36 -17.93 -16.19 19.44
N GLY A 37 -18.88 -17.12 19.36
CA GLY A 37 -20.25 -16.94 19.84
C GLY A 37 -20.60 -17.93 20.96
N SER A 38 -21.90 -18.10 21.19
CA SER A 38 -22.44 -19.08 22.16
C SER A 38 -21.84 -20.48 21.99
N GLN A 39 -21.72 -21.20 23.10
CA GLN A 39 -21.12 -22.54 23.21
C GLN A 39 -19.62 -22.62 22.92
N SER A 40 -18.95 -21.49 22.74
CA SER A 40 -17.50 -21.46 22.58
C SER A 40 -16.78 -21.52 23.92
N ILE A 41 -15.58 -22.10 23.91
CA ILE A 41 -14.69 -22.21 25.06
C ILE A 41 -13.49 -21.30 24.84
N LEU A 42 -13.09 -20.57 25.87
CA LEU A 42 -11.89 -19.73 25.89
C LEU A 42 -11.00 -20.13 27.06
N GLY A 43 -9.68 -20.06 26.87
CA GLY A 43 -8.71 -20.50 27.88
C GLY A 43 -8.36 -21.99 27.77
N GLU A 44 -8.76 -22.63 26.68
CA GLU A 44 -8.48 -24.03 26.32
C GLU A 44 -6.98 -24.35 26.24
N SER A 45 -6.13 -23.34 26.03
CA SER A 45 -4.66 -23.50 26.08
C SER A 45 -4.14 -24.08 27.41
N PHE A 46 -4.94 -24.02 28.48
CA PHE A 46 -4.69 -24.73 29.74
C PHE A 46 -4.47 -26.24 29.55
N PHE A 47 -5.24 -26.89 28.66
CA PHE A 47 -5.12 -28.34 28.41
C PHE A 47 -3.76 -28.72 27.80
N ASN A 48 -3.04 -27.75 27.24
CA ASN A 48 -1.68 -27.89 26.73
C ASN A 48 -0.61 -27.45 27.74
N GLY A 49 -0.98 -27.29 29.01
CA GLY A 49 -0.06 -26.91 30.10
C GLY A 49 0.37 -25.44 30.05
N GLN A 50 -0.33 -24.57 29.32
CA GLN A 50 -0.05 -23.13 29.37
C GLN A 50 -0.55 -22.55 30.68
N SER A 51 0.27 -21.71 31.30
CA SER A 51 -0.08 -20.96 32.51
C SER A 51 -0.66 -19.58 32.22
N ASN A 52 -0.48 -19.06 31.00
CA ASN A 52 -0.84 -17.71 30.61
C ASN A 52 -1.61 -17.71 29.28
N HIS A 53 -2.55 -16.77 29.13
CA HIS A 53 -3.31 -16.60 27.90
C HIS A 53 -2.40 -16.14 26.74
N LEU A 54 -2.54 -16.78 25.58
CA LEU A 54 -1.75 -16.48 24.37
C LEU A 54 -2.30 -15.29 23.56
N TYR A 55 -3.48 -14.81 23.92
CA TYR A 55 -4.26 -13.79 23.23
C TYR A 55 -5.19 -13.08 24.23
N SER A 56 -5.83 -11.99 23.82
CA SER A 56 -6.85 -11.28 24.60
C SER A 56 -8.25 -11.65 24.12
N ALA A 57 -9.23 -11.59 25.01
CA ALA A 57 -10.63 -11.80 24.69
C ALA A 57 -11.46 -10.57 25.12
N ILE A 58 -12.20 -9.99 24.19
CA ILE A 58 -13.02 -8.78 24.42
C ILE A 58 -14.46 -9.09 24.03
N ALA A 59 -15.40 -8.90 24.96
CA ALA A 59 -16.83 -8.98 24.62
C ALA A 59 -17.19 -7.88 23.61
N THR A 60 -17.84 -8.26 22.50
CA THR A 60 -18.28 -7.34 21.44
C THR A 60 -19.74 -6.92 21.61
N ALA A 61 -20.48 -7.63 22.44
CA ALA A 61 -21.87 -7.34 22.83
C ALA A 61 -22.07 -7.77 24.29
N GLU A 62 -23.27 -7.54 24.84
CA GLU A 62 -23.65 -8.10 26.13
C GLU A 62 -23.50 -9.63 26.09
N THR A 63 -22.55 -10.16 26.87
CA THR A 63 -22.09 -11.54 26.77
C THR A 63 -22.20 -12.20 28.14
N LYS A 64 -22.93 -13.31 28.21
CA LYS A 64 -23.04 -14.13 29.42
C LYS A 64 -22.00 -15.23 29.35
N THR A 65 -21.19 -15.34 30.39
CA THR A 65 -20.13 -16.34 30.50
C THR A 65 -20.29 -17.18 31.75
N LEU A 66 -19.84 -18.43 31.69
CA LEU A 66 -19.63 -19.30 32.84
C LEU A 66 -18.13 -19.51 32.99
N GLU A 67 -17.57 -19.01 34.08
CA GLU A 67 -16.16 -19.22 34.41
C GLU A 67 -16.02 -20.42 35.33
N VAL A 68 -15.22 -21.39 34.91
CA VAL A 68 -14.94 -22.59 35.69
C VAL A 68 -13.48 -22.55 36.13
N PRO A 69 -13.18 -22.54 37.44
CA PRO A 69 -11.81 -22.54 37.95
C PRO A 69 -10.97 -23.70 37.40
N ILE A 70 -9.71 -23.41 37.07
CA ILE A 70 -8.81 -24.42 36.48
C ILE A 70 -8.59 -25.63 37.40
N ASP A 71 -8.60 -25.44 38.73
CA ASP A 71 -8.36 -26.53 39.68
C ASP A 71 -9.47 -27.59 39.65
N LEU A 72 -10.71 -27.15 39.42
CA LEU A 72 -11.86 -28.04 39.26
C LEU A 72 -11.78 -28.81 37.94
N ILE A 73 -11.45 -28.11 36.85
CA ILE A 73 -11.29 -28.72 35.52
C ILE A 73 -10.12 -29.68 35.49
N LYS A 74 -9.00 -29.32 36.11
CA LYS A 74 -7.79 -30.13 36.17
C LYS A 74 -8.08 -31.50 36.78
N THR A 75 -8.76 -31.50 37.93
CA THR A 75 -9.14 -32.72 38.63
C THR A 75 -10.02 -33.60 37.76
N GLN A 76 -11.03 -33.02 37.11
CA GLN A 76 -11.92 -33.76 36.20
C GLN A 76 -11.16 -34.28 34.97
N PHE A 77 -10.34 -33.45 34.34
CA PHE A 77 -9.54 -33.81 33.18
C PHE A 77 -8.57 -34.95 33.49
N GLU A 78 -7.84 -34.88 34.61
CA GLU A 78 -6.87 -35.89 35.02
C GLU A 78 -7.55 -37.23 35.34
N SER A 79 -8.71 -37.19 36.00
CA SER A 79 -9.56 -38.36 36.29
C SER A 79 -10.27 -38.95 35.06
N GLY A 80 -10.30 -38.20 33.94
CA GLY A 80 -10.98 -38.60 32.73
C GLY A 80 -10.36 -39.82 32.03
N PRO A 81 -11.14 -40.56 31.23
CA PRO A 81 -10.60 -41.67 30.43
C PRO A 81 -9.46 -41.23 29.51
N GLN A 82 -8.43 -42.07 29.38
CA GLN A 82 -7.19 -41.74 28.66
C GLN A 82 -7.43 -41.31 27.20
N LEU A 83 -8.38 -41.94 26.52
CA LEU A 83 -8.74 -41.60 25.14
C LEU A 83 -9.24 -40.14 25.02
N PHE A 84 -10.05 -39.66 25.95
CA PHE A 84 -10.55 -38.30 25.95
C PHE A 84 -9.44 -37.28 26.22
N LYS A 85 -8.53 -37.59 27.16
CA LYS A 85 -7.34 -36.75 27.41
C LYS A 85 -6.49 -36.58 26.16
N MET A 86 -6.25 -37.67 25.43
CA MET A 86 -5.50 -37.64 24.17
C MET A 86 -6.22 -36.84 23.08
N ALA A 87 -7.54 -37.02 22.93
CA ALA A 87 -8.33 -36.30 21.95
C ALA A 87 -8.34 -34.79 22.21
N ILE A 88 -8.58 -34.38 23.46
CA ILE A 88 -8.57 -32.96 23.86
C ILE A 88 -7.19 -32.36 23.60
N LYS A 89 -6.12 -33.00 24.08
CA LYS A 89 -4.75 -32.50 23.86
C LYS A 89 -4.41 -32.37 22.38
N SER A 90 -4.77 -33.35 21.56
CA SER A 90 -4.56 -33.29 20.10
C SER A 90 -5.33 -32.13 19.44
N LEU A 91 -6.57 -31.88 19.84
CA LEU A 91 -7.38 -30.78 19.30
C LEU A 91 -6.82 -29.42 19.74
N THR A 92 -6.44 -29.29 21.01
CA THR A 92 -5.83 -28.06 21.54
C THR A 92 -4.46 -27.80 20.91
N ASP A 93 -3.65 -28.82 20.64
CA ASP A 93 -2.37 -28.68 19.92
C ASP A 93 -2.56 -28.18 18.49
N ARG A 94 -3.53 -28.74 17.74
CA ARG A 94 -3.88 -28.23 16.40
C ARG A 94 -4.38 -26.80 16.44
N LEU A 95 -5.22 -26.47 17.42
CA LEU A 95 -5.73 -25.12 17.63
C LEU A 95 -4.57 -24.16 17.92
N LYS A 96 -3.62 -24.52 18.78
CA LYS A 96 -2.42 -23.72 19.07
C LYS A 96 -1.59 -23.47 17.81
N MET A 97 -1.39 -24.49 16.97
CA MET A 97 -0.67 -24.32 15.69
C MET A 97 -1.39 -23.34 14.77
N ALA A 98 -2.71 -23.52 14.57
CA ALA A 98 -3.53 -22.62 13.75
C ALA A 98 -3.50 -21.17 14.29
N PHE A 99 -3.52 -21.01 15.62
CA PHE A 99 -3.38 -19.70 16.27
C PHE A 99 -2.03 -19.05 16.01
N MET A 100 -0.93 -19.79 16.10
CA MET A 100 0.41 -19.26 15.83
C MET A 100 0.56 -18.85 14.37
N GLU A 101 0.00 -19.64 13.45
CA GLU A 101 -0.03 -19.31 12.03
C GLU A 101 -0.88 -18.07 11.74
N MET A 102 -2.08 -17.97 12.33
CA MET A 102 -2.92 -16.76 12.24
C MET A 102 -2.20 -15.54 12.82
N LYS A 103 -1.53 -15.69 13.96
CA LYS A 103 -0.73 -14.64 14.60
C LYS A 103 0.41 -14.20 13.67
N SER A 104 1.17 -15.13 13.09
CA SER A 104 2.25 -14.81 12.13
C SER A 104 1.68 -14.10 10.90
N SER A 105 0.63 -14.66 10.30
CA SER A 105 -0.01 -14.08 9.11
C SER A 105 -0.58 -12.69 9.34
N ARG A 106 -1.07 -12.40 10.55
CA ARG A 106 -1.56 -11.06 10.92
C ARG A 106 -0.42 -10.11 11.25
N LEU A 107 0.60 -10.56 11.99
CA LEU A 107 1.75 -9.73 12.38
C LEU A 107 2.66 -9.38 11.20
N GLU A 108 2.85 -10.29 10.24
CA GLU A 108 3.60 -10.04 8.99
C GLU A 108 2.88 -9.04 8.06
N LYS A 109 1.57 -8.82 8.25
CA LYS A 109 0.74 -7.97 7.38
C LYS A 109 0.50 -6.55 7.91
N ASP A 110 1.00 -6.17 9.09
CA ASP A 110 0.48 -5.00 9.83
C ASP A 110 1.49 -3.92 10.28
N SER A 111 2.62 -3.72 9.60
CA SER A 111 3.34 -2.43 9.73
C SER A 111 2.78 -1.34 8.79
N SER A 112 2.29 -1.74 7.60
CA SER A 112 1.78 -0.83 6.56
C SER A 112 0.71 -1.50 5.70
N PRO A 113 -0.37 -0.78 5.30
CA PRO A 113 -1.45 -1.27 4.43
C PRO A 113 -1.01 -1.99 3.13
N CYS A 114 0.04 -1.49 2.47
CA CYS A 114 0.67 -2.04 1.29
C CYS A 114 2.20 -2.02 1.46
N PRO A 115 2.77 -3.08 2.10
CA PRO A 115 4.22 -3.21 2.27
C PRO A 115 4.96 -3.26 0.92
N GLU A 116 6.23 -2.81 0.90
CA GLU A 116 7.03 -2.71 -0.32
C GLU A 116 7.13 -4.05 -1.09
N ASP A 117 7.33 -5.16 -0.37
CA ASP A 117 7.39 -6.51 -0.93
C ASP A 117 6.05 -6.99 -1.53
N GLN A 118 4.95 -6.32 -1.21
CA GLN A 118 3.61 -6.65 -1.67
C GLN A 118 3.11 -5.76 -2.82
N VAL A 119 3.80 -4.64 -3.12
CA VAL A 119 3.36 -3.69 -4.16
C VAL A 119 3.25 -4.35 -5.52
N ALA A 120 4.34 -4.94 -6.03
CA ALA A 120 4.29 -5.61 -7.33
C ALA A 120 3.24 -6.73 -7.36
N LYS A 121 3.11 -7.47 -6.26
CA LYS A 121 2.18 -8.60 -6.16
C LYS A 121 0.72 -8.16 -6.29
N VAL A 122 0.28 -7.12 -5.59
CA VAL A 122 -1.14 -6.71 -5.63
C VAL A 122 -1.53 -6.18 -7.01
N PHE A 123 -0.69 -5.36 -7.64
CA PHE A 123 -0.97 -4.82 -8.98
C PHE A 123 -0.84 -5.90 -10.07
N GLY A 124 0.14 -6.80 -9.95
CA GLY A 124 0.25 -7.98 -10.82
C GLY A 124 -0.96 -8.91 -10.69
N SER A 125 -1.49 -9.10 -9.48
CA SER A 125 -2.70 -9.89 -9.24
C SER A 125 -3.92 -9.27 -9.93
N ILE A 126 -4.09 -7.95 -9.85
CA ILE A 126 -5.16 -7.23 -10.57
C ILE A 126 -4.98 -7.42 -12.08
N PHE A 127 -3.79 -7.15 -12.61
CA PHE A 127 -3.49 -7.26 -14.04
C PHE A 127 -3.81 -8.66 -14.57
N HIS A 128 -3.23 -9.71 -13.97
CA HIS A 128 -3.42 -11.08 -14.44
C HIS A 128 -4.87 -11.53 -14.28
N THR A 129 -5.55 -11.12 -13.21
CA THR A 129 -6.95 -11.49 -13.01
C THR A 129 -7.85 -10.84 -14.06
N VAL A 130 -7.70 -9.54 -14.31
CA VAL A 130 -8.46 -8.84 -15.37
C VAL A 130 -8.12 -9.39 -16.76
N LYS A 131 -6.85 -9.65 -17.05
CA LYS A 131 -6.40 -10.20 -18.35
C LYS A 131 -6.95 -11.60 -18.64
N HIS A 132 -7.04 -12.48 -17.63
CA HIS A 132 -7.45 -13.87 -17.81
C HIS A 132 -8.93 -14.14 -17.56
N LYS A 133 -9.58 -13.35 -16.70
CA LYS A 133 -10.99 -13.56 -16.29
C LYS A 133 -11.91 -12.40 -16.67
N GLY A 134 -11.37 -11.27 -17.10
CA GLY A 134 -12.16 -10.17 -17.62
C GLY A 134 -12.66 -10.44 -19.04
N THR A 135 -13.73 -9.74 -19.40
CA THR A 135 -14.33 -9.73 -20.73
C THR A 135 -14.07 -8.39 -21.39
N ARG A 136 -13.75 -8.40 -22.69
CA ARG A 136 -13.59 -7.16 -23.45
C ARG A 136 -14.96 -6.62 -23.85
N ARG A 137 -15.21 -5.36 -23.51
CA ARG A 137 -16.42 -4.62 -23.86
C ARG A 137 -16.37 -4.08 -25.28
N LYS A 138 -17.52 -3.62 -25.77
CA LYS A 138 -17.67 -3.00 -27.10
C LYS A 138 -16.89 -1.69 -27.24
N ASP A 139 -16.68 -0.97 -26.15
CA ASP A 139 -15.86 0.25 -26.07
C ASP A 139 -14.35 -0.04 -25.99
N GLY A 140 -13.94 -1.31 -26.02
CA GLY A 140 -12.55 -1.75 -25.93
C GLY A 140 -12.03 -1.94 -24.51
N GLN A 141 -12.78 -1.54 -23.48
CA GLN A 141 -12.36 -1.68 -22.07
C GLN A 141 -12.42 -3.14 -21.62
N MET A 142 -11.58 -3.50 -20.65
CA MET A 142 -11.62 -4.80 -20.00
C MET A 142 -12.51 -4.71 -18.75
N GLN A 143 -13.63 -5.42 -18.74
CA GLN A 143 -14.53 -5.50 -17.60
C GLN A 143 -14.30 -6.79 -16.83
N ILE A 144 -14.36 -6.72 -15.50
CA ILE A 144 -14.40 -7.91 -14.65
C ILE A 144 -15.44 -7.75 -13.55
N GLU A 145 -16.21 -8.82 -13.30
CA GLU A 145 -17.12 -8.88 -12.16
C GLU A 145 -16.36 -8.83 -10.83
N TRP A 146 -16.86 -8.06 -9.88
CA TRP A 146 -16.20 -7.83 -8.61
C TRP A 146 -15.99 -9.11 -7.78
N PRO A 147 -16.98 -10.03 -7.66
CA PRO A 147 -16.78 -11.31 -6.99
C PRO A 147 -15.73 -12.19 -7.67
N MET A 148 -15.64 -12.15 -9.01
CA MET A 148 -14.63 -12.89 -9.77
C MET A 148 -13.23 -12.35 -9.49
N LEU A 149 -13.05 -11.03 -9.55
CA LEU A 149 -11.78 -10.38 -9.25
C LEU A 149 -11.30 -10.73 -7.83
N ARG A 150 -12.18 -10.63 -6.83
CA ARG A 150 -11.86 -10.96 -5.42
C ARG A 150 -11.51 -12.43 -5.24
N SER A 151 -12.38 -13.33 -5.70
CA SER A 151 -12.22 -14.77 -5.47
C SER A 151 -11.03 -15.35 -6.23
N TYR A 152 -10.75 -14.89 -7.44
CA TYR A 152 -9.59 -15.35 -8.21
C TYR A 152 -8.30 -14.79 -7.64
N SER A 153 -8.25 -13.50 -7.31
CA SER A 153 -7.06 -12.88 -6.73
C SER A 153 -6.67 -13.51 -5.39
N GLN A 154 -7.66 -13.81 -4.55
CA GLN A 154 -7.43 -14.46 -3.27
C GLN A 154 -7.00 -15.93 -3.43
N ARG A 155 -7.65 -16.71 -4.29
CA ARG A 155 -7.35 -18.16 -4.42
C ARG A 155 -6.05 -18.43 -5.16
N VAL A 156 -5.74 -17.66 -6.20
CA VAL A 156 -4.58 -17.93 -7.07
C VAL A 156 -3.33 -17.24 -6.55
N PHE A 157 -3.45 -15.99 -6.10
CA PHE A 157 -2.30 -15.20 -5.67
C PHE A 157 -2.19 -15.08 -4.14
N GLY A 158 -3.18 -15.57 -3.38
CA GLY A 158 -3.19 -15.41 -1.92
C GLY A 158 -3.29 -13.94 -1.50
N GLU A 159 -3.91 -13.09 -2.33
CA GLU A 159 -3.98 -11.66 -2.08
C GLU A 159 -5.02 -11.31 -1.00
N SER A 160 -4.72 -10.30 -0.21
CA SER A 160 -5.66 -9.75 0.77
C SER A 160 -6.79 -9.01 0.05
N LEU A 161 -8.05 -9.38 0.33
CA LEU A 161 -9.21 -8.70 -0.26
C LEU A 161 -9.23 -7.20 0.03
N LYS A 162 -8.81 -6.82 1.24
CA LYS A 162 -8.69 -5.40 1.62
C LYS A 162 -7.64 -4.70 0.77
N ARG A 163 -6.46 -5.29 0.62
CA ARG A 163 -5.36 -4.69 -0.17
C ARG A 163 -5.74 -4.59 -1.65
N LEU A 164 -6.35 -5.64 -2.18
CA LEU A 164 -6.88 -5.68 -3.54
C LEU A 164 -7.86 -4.54 -3.80
N GLU A 165 -8.83 -4.36 -2.92
CA GLU A 165 -9.84 -3.29 -3.04
C GLU A 165 -9.21 -1.89 -3.00
N GLN A 166 -8.29 -1.65 -2.06
CA GLN A 166 -7.61 -0.36 -1.96
C GLN A 166 -6.70 -0.08 -3.17
N ALA A 167 -6.03 -1.10 -3.71
CA ALA A 167 -5.27 -0.97 -4.95
C ALA A 167 -6.19 -0.69 -6.16
N CYS A 168 -7.37 -1.29 -6.23
CA CYS A 168 -8.38 -0.95 -7.24
C CYS A 168 -8.90 0.49 -7.07
N ASN A 169 -9.13 0.95 -5.83
CA ASN A 169 -9.50 2.34 -5.55
C ASN A 169 -8.42 3.32 -6.03
N LEU A 170 -7.14 2.94 -5.92
CA LEU A 170 -6.03 3.73 -6.46
C LEU A 170 -6.10 3.82 -7.98
N LEU A 171 -6.38 2.71 -8.68
CA LEU A 171 -6.58 2.72 -10.13
C LEU A 171 -7.78 3.60 -10.54
N VAL A 172 -8.87 3.57 -9.77
CA VAL A 172 -10.04 4.44 -9.99
C VAL A 172 -9.70 5.91 -9.77
N LYS A 173 -8.97 6.21 -8.69
CA LYS A 173 -8.49 7.57 -8.38
C LYS A 173 -7.62 8.13 -9.52
N LEU A 174 -6.74 7.30 -10.08
CA LEU A 174 -5.88 7.64 -11.21
C LEU A 174 -6.61 7.60 -12.57
N LYS A 175 -7.92 7.34 -12.58
CA LYS A 175 -8.76 7.28 -13.78
C LYS A 175 -8.34 6.20 -14.79
N LEU A 176 -7.70 5.14 -14.32
CA LEU A 176 -7.34 3.96 -15.11
C LEU A 176 -8.44 2.92 -15.11
N ALA A 177 -9.26 2.95 -14.05
CA ALA A 177 -10.39 2.08 -13.87
C ALA A 177 -11.64 2.88 -13.47
N SER A 178 -12.79 2.25 -13.61
CA SER A 178 -14.08 2.74 -13.10
C SER A 178 -14.84 1.58 -12.46
N TYR A 179 -15.64 1.91 -11.45
CA TYR A 179 -16.58 0.96 -10.86
C TYR A 179 -17.96 1.12 -11.46
N GLU A 180 -18.63 0.00 -11.63
CA GLU A 180 -20.06 -0.04 -11.86
C GLU A 180 -20.75 -0.43 -10.56
N MET A 181 -21.47 0.54 -10.02
CA MET A 181 -22.26 0.37 -8.81
C MET A 181 -23.64 -0.17 -9.16
N GLY A 182 -24.18 -1.03 -8.31
CA GLY A 182 -25.52 -1.56 -8.50
C GLY A 182 -26.00 -2.36 -7.29
N LYS A 183 -27.27 -2.75 -7.33
CA LYS A 183 -27.88 -3.58 -6.28
C LYS A 183 -27.33 -5.00 -6.35
N SER A 184 -27.05 -5.58 -5.19
CA SER A 184 -26.73 -7.00 -5.11
C SER A 184 -27.95 -7.84 -5.53
N PRO A 185 -27.77 -8.88 -6.37
CA PRO A 185 -28.86 -9.80 -6.71
C PRO A 185 -29.49 -10.47 -5.48
N ASP A 186 -28.68 -10.69 -4.44
CA ASP A 186 -29.08 -11.33 -3.18
C ASP A 186 -29.71 -10.34 -2.18
N ASN A 187 -29.57 -9.04 -2.42
CA ASN A 187 -30.17 -7.99 -1.60
C ASN A 187 -30.60 -6.78 -2.47
N PRO A 188 -31.72 -6.89 -3.22
CA PRO A 188 -32.17 -5.86 -4.15
C PRO A 188 -32.49 -4.52 -3.50
N ASP A 189 -32.90 -4.54 -2.22
CA ASP A 189 -33.27 -3.35 -1.44
C ASP A 189 -32.07 -2.75 -0.67
N GLY A 190 -30.89 -3.39 -0.74
CA GLY A 190 -29.67 -2.97 -0.07
C GLY A 190 -29.03 -1.70 -0.68
N PRO A 191 -27.97 -1.15 -0.06
CA PRO A 191 -27.18 -0.08 -0.67
C PRO A 191 -26.50 -0.57 -1.95
N ASP A 192 -26.09 0.37 -2.81
CA ASP A 192 -25.35 0.02 -4.02
C ASP A 192 -23.95 -0.47 -3.65
N GLU A 193 -23.58 -1.61 -4.24
CA GLU A 193 -22.27 -2.24 -4.07
C GLU A 193 -21.52 -2.28 -5.42
N ILE A 194 -20.21 -2.48 -5.38
CA ILE A 194 -19.40 -2.62 -6.59
C ILE A 194 -19.77 -3.95 -7.26
N GLN A 195 -20.39 -3.88 -8.44
CA GLN A 195 -20.77 -5.05 -9.23
C GLN A 195 -19.64 -5.48 -10.15
N SER A 196 -18.98 -4.50 -10.79
CA SER A 196 -17.88 -4.76 -11.70
C SER A 196 -16.88 -3.61 -11.72
N MET A 197 -15.68 -3.91 -12.23
CA MET A 197 -14.63 -2.94 -12.49
C MET A 197 -14.30 -2.98 -13.98
N SER A 198 -14.26 -1.81 -14.61
CA SER A 198 -13.81 -1.64 -15.99
C SER A 198 -12.45 -0.96 -16.00
N VAL A 199 -11.50 -1.50 -16.76
CA VAL A 199 -10.15 -0.95 -16.92
C VAL A 199 -9.98 -0.53 -18.37
N ALA A 200 -9.65 0.75 -18.58
CA ALA A 200 -9.56 1.31 -19.92
C ALA A 200 -8.37 0.78 -20.71
N ASP A 201 -7.21 0.72 -20.06
CA ASP A 201 -5.98 0.14 -20.60
C ASP A 201 -5.25 -0.62 -19.48
N LEU A 202 -4.88 -1.86 -19.77
CA LEU A 202 -4.12 -2.70 -18.84
C LEU A 202 -2.63 -2.41 -18.87
N LEU A 203 -2.11 -1.81 -19.96
CA LEU A 203 -0.69 -1.59 -20.15
C LEU A 203 -0.05 -0.72 -19.05
N PRO A 204 -0.68 0.36 -18.54
CA PRO A 204 -0.13 1.12 -17.42
C PRO A 204 -0.01 0.28 -16.14
N VAL A 205 -0.97 -0.61 -15.88
CA VAL A 205 -0.93 -1.50 -14.71
C VAL A 205 0.19 -2.52 -14.85
N GLU A 206 0.34 -3.13 -16.05
CA GLU A 206 1.43 -4.05 -16.39
C GLU A 206 2.79 -3.38 -16.20
N SER A 207 2.98 -2.25 -16.86
CA SER A 207 4.21 -1.47 -16.83
C SER A 207 4.59 -1.08 -15.40
N PHE A 208 3.62 -0.72 -14.56
CA PHE A 208 3.89 -0.34 -13.17
C PHE A 208 4.40 -1.49 -12.33
N PHE A 209 3.72 -2.65 -12.32
CA PHE A 209 4.16 -3.75 -11.45
C PHE A 209 5.48 -4.35 -11.93
N GLU A 210 5.72 -4.41 -13.26
CA GLU A 210 7.00 -4.85 -13.82
C GLU A 210 8.13 -3.88 -13.46
N PHE A 211 7.89 -2.57 -13.62
CA PHE A 211 8.81 -1.52 -13.18
C PHE A 211 9.16 -1.67 -11.70
N TYR A 212 8.14 -1.81 -10.84
CA TYR A 212 8.35 -1.93 -9.41
C TYR A 212 9.15 -3.19 -9.07
N GLN A 213 8.72 -4.35 -9.59
CA GLN A 213 9.37 -5.63 -9.34
C GLN A 213 10.84 -5.60 -9.78
N TYR A 214 11.11 -5.05 -10.96
CA TYR A 214 12.47 -4.96 -11.49
C TYR A 214 13.38 -4.14 -10.56
N TYR A 215 12.97 -2.93 -10.19
CA TYR A 215 13.81 -2.04 -9.38
C TYR A 215 13.84 -2.39 -7.89
N TYR A 216 12.84 -3.13 -7.40
CA TYR A 216 12.82 -3.64 -6.03
C TYR A 216 13.89 -4.72 -5.83
N TYR A 217 13.99 -5.67 -6.76
CA TYR A 217 14.97 -6.77 -6.67
C TYR A 217 16.36 -6.41 -7.24
N LYS A 218 16.46 -5.35 -8.05
CA LYS A 218 17.74 -4.91 -8.62
C LYS A 218 18.56 -4.12 -7.60
N TYR A 219 19.62 -4.74 -7.10
CA TYR A 219 20.55 -4.13 -6.15
C TYR A 219 21.08 -2.78 -6.64
N GLY A 220 21.11 -1.78 -5.74
CA GLY A 220 21.64 -0.44 -6.02
C GLY A 220 20.76 0.45 -6.91
N LYS A 221 19.52 0.05 -7.21
CA LYS A 221 18.57 0.85 -8.02
C LYS A 221 17.26 1.20 -7.33
N THR A 222 17.19 1.03 -6.00
CA THR A 222 16.01 1.38 -5.18
C THR A 222 15.66 2.86 -5.24
N GLU A 223 16.59 3.74 -5.63
CA GLU A 223 16.35 5.17 -5.76
C GLU A 223 15.27 5.51 -6.81
N MET A 224 15.08 4.62 -7.80
CA MET A 224 14.01 4.71 -8.81
C MET A 224 12.62 4.57 -8.20
N LEU A 225 12.51 3.87 -7.06
CA LEU A 225 11.26 3.61 -6.34
C LEU A 225 10.94 4.64 -5.26
N LYS A 226 11.78 5.67 -5.13
CA LYS A 226 11.60 6.75 -4.15
C LYS A 226 11.14 8.01 -4.89
N PRO A 227 9.84 8.20 -5.12
CA PRO A 227 9.37 9.40 -5.80
C PRO A 227 9.77 10.65 -5.01
N ASP A 228 10.19 11.70 -5.70
CA ASP A 228 10.51 12.97 -5.07
C ASP A 228 9.80 14.12 -5.80
N ASP A 229 9.16 15.00 -5.03
CA ASP A 229 8.29 16.07 -5.57
C ASP A 229 9.04 17.03 -6.49
N PHE A 230 10.32 17.23 -6.23
CA PHE A 230 11.18 18.10 -7.00
C PHE A 230 11.41 17.55 -8.41
N THR A 231 11.88 16.31 -8.52
CA THR A 231 12.13 15.62 -9.78
C THR A 231 10.84 15.36 -10.53
N ILE A 232 9.73 15.02 -9.85
CA ILE A 232 8.41 14.91 -10.48
C ILE A 232 8.03 16.23 -11.16
N SER A 233 8.19 17.37 -10.49
CA SER A 233 7.83 18.68 -11.03
C SER A 233 8.65 19.04 -12.27
N ILE A 234 9.94 18.70 -12.29
CA ILE A 234 10.81 18.93 -13.45
C ILE A 234 10.42 18.01 -14.62
N VAL A 235 10.18 16.73 -14.38
CA VAL A 235 9.77 15.77 -15.42
C VAL A 235 8.41 16.15 -16.01
N GLU A 236 7.46 16.59 -15.19
CA GLU A 236 6.18 17.13 -15.67
C GLU A 236 6.38 18.35 -16.57
N ALA A 237 7.27 19.27 -16.19
CA ALA A 237 7.58 20.43 -17.02
C ALA A 237 8.28 20.03 -18.33
N PHE A 238 9.16 19.03 -18.33
CA PHE A 238 9.78 18.50 -19.54
C PHE A 238 8.75 17.91 -20.49
N ILE A 239 7.85 17.06 -19.99
CA ILE A 239 6.79 16.45 -20.80
C ILE A 239 5.88 17.53 -21.40
N LYS A 240 5.43 18.51 -20.60
CA LYS A 240 4.64 19.65 -21.09
C LYS A 240 5.36 20.47 -22.16
N SER A 241 6.66 20.73 -21.98
CA SER A 241 7.45 21.52 -22.94
C SER A 241 7.63 20.81 -24.30
N ALA A 242 7.45 19.49 -24.31
CA ALA A 242 7.53 18.66 -25.50
C ALA A 242 6.19 18.53 -26.24
N GLU A 243 5.08 19.01 -25.67
CA GLU A 243 3.76 18.95 -26.31
C GLU A 243 3.76 19.71 -27.66
N GLY A 244 3.32 19.03 -28.71
CA GLY A 244 3.26 19.59 -30.07
C GLY A 244 4.62 19.78 -30.76
N LYS A 245 5.71 19.22 -30.20
CA LYS A 245 7.04 19.26 -30.82
C LYS A 245 7.29 18.02 -31.67
N GLU A 246 8.15 18.16 -32.68
CA GLU A 246 8.56 17.03 -33.51
C GLU A 246 9.38 16.04 -32.68
N VAL A 247 9.04 14.75 -32.82
CA VAL A 247 9.74 13.63 -32.24
C VAL A 247 10.47 12.85 -33.32
N ASP A 248 11.64 12.32 -33.00
CA ASP A 248 12.36 11.45 -33.92
C ASP A 248 11.74 10.05 -34.01
N ARG A 249 12.34 9.17 -34.84
CA ARG A 249 11.90 7.78 -35.02
C ARG A 249 11.90 6.92 -33.75
N PHE A 250 12.58 7.36 -32.70
CA PHE A 250 12.68 6.69 -31.41
C PHE A 250 11.79 7.36 -30.34
N GLY A 251 11.00 8.38 -30.71
CA GLY A 251 10.17 9.13 -29.76
C GLY A 251 10.96 10.13 -28.91
N VAL A 252 12.19 10.46 -29.33
CA VAL A 252 13.05 11.45 -28.67
C VAL A 252 12.70 12.84 -29.18
N VAL A 253 12.45 13.76 -28.26
CA VAL A 253 12.31 15.18 -28.56
C VAL A 253 13.65 15.88 -28.34
N SER A 254 13.97 16.86 -29.18
CA SER A 254 15.21 17.65 -29.07
C SER A 254 14.85 19.13 -28.92
N LEU A 255 14.91 19.65 -27.69
CA LEU A 255 14.55 21.03 -27.36
C LEU A 255 15.78 21.90 -27.12
N GLU A 256 15.72 23.18 -27.46
CA GLU A 256 16.76 24.13 -27.09
C GLU A 256 16.76 24.37 -25.57
N PHE A 257 17.95 24.39 -24.96
CA PHE A 257 18.10 24.40 -23.51
C PHE A 257 17.60 25.69 -22.86
N ASN A 258 17.92 26.86 -23.43
CA ASN A 258 17.56 28.14 -22.80
C ASN A 258 16.03 28.35 -22.75
N PRO A 259 15.27 28.18 -23.85
CA PRO A 259 13.81 28.27 -23.80
C PRO A 259 13.19 27.24 -22.85
N LEU A 260 13.73 26.02 -22.80
CA LEU A 260 13.27 24.99 -21.87
C LEU A 260 13.53 25.39 -20.41
N ALA A 261 14.72 25.90 -20.10
CA ALA A 261 15.08 26.32 -18.75
C ALA A 261 14.20 27.49 -18.26
N GLU A 262 13.86 28.42 -19.14
CA GLU A 262 12.89 29.50 -18.86
C GLU A 262 11.48 28.95 -18.60
N PHE A 263 11.02 27.99 -19.42
CA PHE A 263 9.72 27.34 -19.24
C PHE A 263 9.64 26.57 -17.92
N VAL A 264 10.67 25.79 -17.57
CA VAL A 264 10.72 25.08 -16.29
C VAL A 264 10.68 26.07 -15.13
N LYS A 265 11.44 27.18 -15.23
CA LYS A 265 11.42 28.22 -14.21
C LYS A 265 10.04 28.86 -14.07
N SER A 266 9.32 29.12 -15.16
CA SER A 266 7.97 29.69 -15.08
C SER A 266 6.94 28.72 -14.50
N GLU A 267 7.00 27.45 -14.86
CA GLU A 267 6.03 26.43 -14.40
C GLU A 267 6.28 25.98 -12.96
N THR A 268 7.54 25.87 -12.56
CA THR A 268 7.92 25.22 -11.29
C THR A 268 8.63 26.15 -10.30
N GLY A 269 9.10 27.30 -10.74
CA GLY A 269 9.98 28.19 -9.97
C GLY A 269 11.43 27.74 -9.91
N ILE A 270 11.79 26.59 -10.50
CA ILE A 270 13.13 25.98 -10.40
C ILE A 270 14.04 26.52 -11.50
N GLN A 271 15.21 27.06 -11.11
CA GLN A 271 16.28 27.42 -12.03
C GLN A 271 17.17 26.18 -12.30
N LEU A 272 17.10 25.61 -13.51
CA LEU A 272 17.89 24.42 -13.85
C LEU A 272 19.41 24.65 -13.73
N ASN A 273 20.11 23.68 -13.13
CA ASN A 273 21.57 23.64 -12.99
C ASN A 273 22.09 22.20 -13.19
N ASN A 274 23.41 22.01 -13.13
CA ASN A 274 24.02 20.68 -13.34
C ASN A 274 23.59 19.62 -12.30
N ASP A 275 23.40 20.01 -11.03
CA ASP A 275 23.01 19.08 -9.97
C ASP A 275 21.62 18.49 -10.22
N HIS A 276 20.71 19.29 -10.79
CA HIS A 276 19.37 18.82 -11.16
C HIS A 276 19.45 17.73 -12.24
N PHE A 277 20.36 17.84 -13.20
CA PHE A 277 20.58 16.79 -14.22
C PHE A 277 21.19 15.53 -13.61
N SER A 278 22.16 15.66 -12.71
CA SER A 278 22.73 14.51 -12.01
C SER A 278 21.69 13.78 -11.17
N ARG A 279 20.76 14.51 -10.53
CA ARG A 279 19.65 13.90 -9.78
C ARG A 279 18.64 13.22 -10.69
N LEU A 280 18.27 13.84 -11.80
CA LEU A 280 17.42 13.23 -12.83
C LEU A 280 18.03 11.90 -13.32
N GLU A 281 19.33 11.86 -13.60
CA GLU A 281 20.04 10.64 -14.01
C GLU A 281 20.03 9.56 -12.91
N GLN A 282 20.24 9.93 -11.64
CA GLN A 282 20.12 9.00 -10.50
C GLN A 282 18.71 8.39 -10.39
N LYS A 283 17.70 9.18 -10.74
CA LYS A 283 16.28 8.81 -10.82
C LYS A 283 15.89 8.14 -12.13
N GLY A 284 16.85 7.86 -13.02
CA GLY A 284 16.62 7.13 -14.26
C GLY A 284 16.02 7.96 -15.37
N CYS A 285 15.86 9.28 -15.17
CA CYS A 285 15.52 10.21 -16.23
C CYS A 285 16.76 10.46 -17.08
N MET A 286 16.91 9.67 -18.13
CA MET A 286 18.01 9.84 -19.09
C MET A 286 17.73 11.07 -19.96
N THR A 287 18.48 12.13 -19.75
CA THR A 287 18.44 13.32 -20.61
C THR A 287 19.81 13.58 -21.20
N LYS A 288 19.89 13.75 -22.51
CA LYS A 288 21.17 13.95 -23.19
C LYS A 288 21.30 15.40 -23.59
N ARG A 289 22.36 16.05 -23.09
CA ARG A 289 22.75 17.39 -23.52
C ARG A 289 23.71 17.27 -24.70
N ARG A 290 23.38 17.93 -25.82
CA ARG A 290 24.27 18.02 -26.99
C ARG A 290 24.38 19.46 -27.45
N THR A 291 25.58 19.85 -27.87
CA THR A 291 25.79 21.11 -28.58
C THR A 291 25.72 20.83 -30.08
N ILE A 292 24.74 21.41 -30.76
CA ILE A 292 24.55 21.31 -32.21
C ILE A 292 24.54 22.72 -32.77
N ALA A 293 25.47 23.03 -33.68
CA ALA A 293 25.59 24.35 -34.31
C ALA A 293 25.64 25.52 -33.29
N ASN A 294 26.46 25.39 -32.24
CA ASN A 294 26.59 26.35 -31.12
C ASN A 294 25.34 26.55 -30.24
N VAL A 295 24.28 25.75 -30.43
CA VAL A 295 23.10 25.75 -29.57
C VAL A 295 23.12 24.49 -28.70
N VAL A 296 22.97 24.66 -27.38
CA VAL A 296 22.80 23.54 -26.45
C VAL A 296 21.36 23.05 -26.54
N LYS A 297 21.20 21.77 -26.85
CA LYS A 297 19.92 21.07 -26.92
C LYS A 297 19.84 19.98 -25.86
N LEU A 298 18.65 19.78 -25.31
CA LEU A 298 18.30 18.69 -24.42
C LEU A 298 17.42 17.68 -25.18
N GLU A 299 17.87 16.43 -25.19
CA GLU A 299 17.19 15.30 -25.82
C GLU A 299 16.65 14.35 -24.74
N PHE A 300 15.39 13.93 -24.85
CA PHE A 300 14.78 12.92 -23.97
C PHE A 300 13.64 12.17 -24.67
N GLU A 301 13.39 10.92 -24.28
CA GLU A 301 12.28 10.11 -24.81
C GLU A 301 10.99 10.43 -24.04
N ILE A 302 9.95 10.90 -24.75
CA ILE A 302 8.69 11.33 -24.12
C ILE A 302 8.00 10.15 -23.44
N LYS A 303 7.99 8.98 -24.08
CA LYS A 303 7.30 7.79 -23.59
C LYS A 303 7.94 7.26 -22.31
N GLU A 304 9.26 7.21 -22.26
CA GLU A 304 10.02 6.80 -21.07
C GLU A 304 9.71 7.70 -19.87
N LEU A 305 9.82 9.03 -20.05
CA LEU A 305 9.52 9.98 -18.97
C LEU A 305 8.06 9.92 -18.53
N THR A 306 7.13 9.73 -19.47
CA THR A 306 5.70 9.59 -19.15
C THR A 306 5.44 8.34 -18.31
N ASN A 307 6.04 7.22 -18.65
CA ASN A 307 5.90 5.96 -17.90
C ASN A 307 6.52 6.08 -16.50
N LEU A 308 7.69 6.70 -16.39
CA LEU A 308 8.38 6.91 -15.11
C LEU A 308 7.58 7.84 -14.20
N LEU A 309 7.08 8.97 -14.75
CA LEU A 309 6.23 9.90 -14.03
C LEU A 309 4.95 9.21 -13.53
N PHE A 310 4.33 8.39 -14.37
CA PHE A 310 3.17 7.60 -13.99
C PHE A 310 3.49 6.66 -12.81
N ALA A 311 4.59 5.90 -12.89
CA ALA A 311 4.99 5.02 -11.80
C ALA A 311 5.23 5.78 -10.49
N TRP A 312 5.86 6.96 -10.53
CA TRP A 312 6.04 7.80 -9.36
C TRP A 312 4.73 8.33 -8.78
N LYS A 313 3.75 8.70 -9.62
CA LYS A 313 2.42 9.08 -9.15
C LYS A 313 1.73 7.94 -8.41
N VAL A 314 1.81 6.71 -8.94
CA VAL A 314 1.30 5.52 -8.25
C VAL A 314 2.00 5.31 -6.90
N LEU A 315 3.34 5.43 -6.86
CA LEU A 315 4.12 5.28 -5.63
C LEU A 315 3.75 6.31 -4.56
N LYS A 316 3.58 7.59 -4.92
CA LYS A 316 3.12 8.62 -3.97
C LYS A 316 1.74 8.31 -3.40
N GLU A 317 0.84 7.74 -4.21
CA GLU A 317 -0.47 7.33 -3.73
C GLU A 317 -0.39 6.10 -2.80
N ILE A 318 0.57 5.18 -3.04
CA ILE A 318 0.86 4.08 -2.12
C ILE A 318 1.46 4.60 -0.80
N GLU A 319 2.34 5.59 -0.82
CA GLU A 319 2.87 6.24 0.39
C GLU A 319 1.73 6.85 1.21
N LYS A 320 0.86 7.65 0.57
CA LYS A 320 -0.34 8.22 1.22
C LYS A 320 -1.27 7.13 1.77
N TRP A 321 -1.46 6.06 1.00
CA TRP A 321 -2.26 4.92 1.45
C TRP A 321 -1.65 4.31 2.70
N ASN A 322 -0.32 4.11 2.72
CA ASN A 322 0.38 3.55 3.86
C ASN A 322 0.29 4.44 5.12
N GLU A 323 0.30 5.76 4.94
CA GLU A 323 0.11 6.74 6.01
C GLU A 323 -1.34 6.76 6.54
N LYS A 324 -2.32 6.82 5.64
CA LYS A 324 -3.75 7.00 5.99
C LYS A 324 -4.43 5.69 6.41
N GLY A 325 -3.96 4.55 5.93
CA GLY A 325 -4.61 3.25 6.12
C GLY A 325 -5.58 2.82 5.01
N PHE A 326 -5.98 3.75 4.14
CA PHE A 326 -6.94 3.54 3.06
C PHE A 326 -6.74 4.53 1.89
N VAL A 327 -7.36 4.24 0.75
CA VAL A 327 -7.42 5.07 -0.46
C VAL A 327 -8.85 5.55 -0.65
N ASP A 328 -9.03 6.87 -0.64
CA ASP A 328 -10.27 7.51 -1.06
C ASP A 328 -10.22 7.80 -2.57
N PRO A 329 -11.05 7.11 -3.40
CA PRO A 329 -11.07 7.32 -4.84
C PRO A 329 -11.60 8.71 -5.25
N ASN A 330 -12.31 9.41 -4.35
CA ASN A 330 -12.89 10.72 -4.61
C ASN A 330 -12.08 11.87 -4.01
N GLU A 331 -10.89 11.60 -3.45
CA GLU A 331 -10.02 12.63 -2.90
C GLU A 331 -9.63 13.62 -4.01
N LYS A 332 -10.00 14.90 -3.82
CA LYS A 332 -9.62 15.98 -4.74
C LYS A 332 -8.10 16.16 -4.70
N GLU A 333 -7.47 16.24 -5.87
CA GLU A 333 -6.05 16.59 -5.96
C GLU A 333 -5.82 18.00 -5.38
N GLU A 334 -5.25 18.05 -4.17
CA GLU A 334 -4.67 19.30 -3.68
C GLU A 334 -3.43 19.60 -4.53
N LYS A 335 -3.55 20.51 -5.50
CA LYS A 335 -2.39 21.17 -6.09
C LYS A 335 -1.70 21.97 -5.00
N LYS A 336 -0.83 21.33 -4.22
CA LYS A 336 0.03 21.99 -3.25
C LYS A 336 1.07 22.81 -4.01
N ILE A 337 0.67 24.00 -4.45
CA ILE A 337 1.61 25.11 -4.61
C ILE A 337 2.00 25.51 -3.19
N LYS A 338 2.82 24.70 -2.52
CA LYS A 338 3.47 25.13 -1.29
C LYS A 338 4.48 26.19 -1.70
N LYS A 339 4.08 27.46 -1.66
CA LYS A 339 5.04 28.54 -1.41
C LYS A 339 5.66 28.23 -0.06
N ALA A 340 6.79 27.53 -0.07
CA ALA A 340 7.54 27.25 1.14
C ALA A 340 7.97 28.60 1.74
N GLU A 341 7.66 28.83 3.01
CA GLU A 341 8.03 30.08 3.71
C GLU A 341 9.54 30.32 3.69
N ASN A 342 10.34 29.25 3.59
CA ASN A 342 11.78 29.31 3.38
C ASN A 342 12.16 28.56 2.11
N GLN A 343 12.84 29.25 1.19
CA GLN A 343 13.38 28.67 -0.04
C GLN A 343 14.90 28.78 -0.05
N CYS A 344 15.56 27.78 -0.62
CA CYS A 344 16.99 27.84 -0.88
C CYS A 344 17.30 29.02 -1.81
N PRO A 345 18.24 29.91 -1.47
CA PRO A 345 18.54 31.07 -2.31
C PRO A 345 19.23 30.69 -3.62
N GLN A 346 19.82 29.49 -3.73
CA GLN A 346 20.50 29.04 -4.94
C GLN A 346 19.60 28.26 -5.91
N CYS A 347 18.66 27.45 -5.43
CA CYS A 347 17.82 26.62 -6.30
C CYS A 347 16.30 26.79 -6.07
N ALA A 348 15.88 27.71 -5.20
CA ALA A 348 14.50 27.97 -4.81
C ALA A 348 13.74 26.78 -4.16
N ALA A 349 14.44 25.69 -3.86
CA ALA A 349 13.88 24.52 -3.20
C ALA A 349 13.26 24.85 -1.83
N PRO A 350 12.16 24.20 -1.42
CA PRO A 350 11.65 24.28 -0.05
C PRO A 350 12.72 23.90 0.96
N THR A 351 12.89 24.69 2.02
CA THR A 351 13.83 24.41 3.10
C THR A 351 13.14 24.52 4.44
N THR A 352 13.59 23.76 5.44
CA THR A 352 13.14 23.94 6.84
C THR A 352 14.13 24.81 7.59
N ALA A 353 13.67 25.60 8.56
CA ALA A 353 14.51 26.54 9.31
C ALA A 353 15.69 25.89 10.07
N GLN A 354 15.70 24.56 10.20
CA GLN A 354 16.72 23.78 10.91
C GLN A 354 17.76 23.13 9.96
N GLN A 355 17.55 23.17 8.64
CA GLN A 355 18.48 22.59 7.68
C GLN A 355 19.73 23.46 7.52
N LYS A 356 20.92 22.88 7.76
CA LYS A 356 22.21 23.56 7.54
C LYS A 356 22.59 23.66 6.06
N PHE A 357 22.14 22.70 5.26
CA PHE A 357 22.37 22.63 3.82
C PHE A 357 21.05 22.36 3.10
N CYS A 358 20.91 22.90 1.89
CA CYS A 358 19.79 22.61 1.02
C CYS A 358 19.86 21.14 0.59
N GLY A 359 18.80 20.38 0.88
CA GLY A 359 18.69 18.99 0.43
C GLY A 359 18.67 18.83 -1.09
N GLU A 360 18.39 19.91 -1.82
CA GLU A 360 18.22 19.87 -3.28
C GLU A 360 19.48 20.29 -4.07
N CYS A 361 20.26 21.29 -3.60
CA CYS A 361 21.47 21.77 -4.30
C CYS A 361 22.73 21.84 -3.43
N GLY A 362 22.68 21.33 -2.20
CA GLY A 362 23.82 21.34 -1.28
C GLY A 362 24.24 22.72 -0.74
N TYR A 363 23.55 23.80 -1.15
CA TYR A 363 23.84 25.15 -0.69
C TYR A 363 23.73 25.29 0.83
N GLN A 364 24.72 25.91 1.47
CA GLN A 364 24.71 26.12 2.91
C GLN A 364 23.67 27.20 3.30
N LEU A 365 22.60 26.77 3.96
CA LEU A 365 21.45 27.63 4.32
C LEU A 365 21.68 28.46 5.58
N VAL A 366 22.62 28.03 6.44
CA VAL A 366 22.99 28.75 7.66
C VAL A 366 24.36 29.36 7.45
N ALA A 367 24.40 30.67 7.23
CA ALA A 367 25.63 31.44 7.40
C ALA A 367 26.06 31.30 8.87
N ASN A 368 27.21 30.66 9.11
CA ASN A 368 27.90 30.86 10.37
C ASN A 368 28.12 32.37 10.51
N LYS A 369 27.33 33.03 11.38
CA LYS A 369 27.72 34.33 11.90
C LYS A 369 28.99 34.10 12.70
N ALA A 370 30.13 34.22 12.04
CA ALA A 370 31.38 34.50 12.72
C ALA A 370 31.19 35.85 13.42
N ALA A 371 31.11 35.80 14.74
CA ALA A 371 31.50 36.90 15.62
C ALA A 371 32.86 36.52 16.20
#